data_AF-A0AAD9X964-F1
#
_entry.id   AF-A0AAD9X964-F1
#
_cell.length_a   1.000
_cell.length_b   1.000
_cell.length_c   1.000
_cell.angle_alpha   90.00
_cell.angle_beta   90.00
_cell.angle_gamma   90.00
#
_symmetry.space_group_name_H-M   'P 1'
#
loop_
_entity.id
_entity.type
_entity.pdbx_description
1 polymer ?
#
loop_
_entity_poly.entity_id
_entity_poly.type
_entity_poly.pdbx_seq_one_letter_code
_entity_poly.pdbx_strand_id
1 'polypeptide(L)'
;MKANDNEELIQPINENDHGEPNQHVNEEDNEDVQNVDVSEELVFPLNIDDPRNWDNIHQNVKDFLVERGPKRDNDVIFPKDNLGRHFSSSYNIQNLPNGEKHDRKWLVYSVSLDKVFCFCCKLFKQDRNKTQLGQLANDGFKDWKNISVRLTSHETRNDHIGCMSSWIELERRLQKNKTKQQRERTLEANYVEDFTLKPLSETCWESRVESIKAIRYQSLQIRDALAHLVETSEDPKTNSEVESIVTYEFENFEFLFGMVIWYNLLFAINSVTKIL
;
A
#
# COMPACT_ATOMS: atom_id res chain seq x y z
N MET A 1 -44.57 3.25 -64.17
CA MET A 1 -44.27 2.91 -65.58
C MET A 1 -42.80 3.24 -65.84
N LYS A 2 -42.03 2.22 -66.26
CA LYS A 2 -40.70 2.19 -66.94
C LYS A 2 -39.49 2.71 -66.12
N ALA A 3 -38.55 1.86 -65.69
CA ALA A 3 -37.51 1.06 -66.41
C ALA A 3 -36.37 1.95 -66.93
N ASN A 4 -35.18 1.96 -66.31
CA ASN A 4 -34.03 1.03 -66.44
C ASN A 4 -33.13 1.42 -67.62
N ASP A 5 -31.81 1.53 -67.41
CA ASP A 5 -30.79 0.80 -68.18
C ASP A 5 -29.36 1.09 -67.69
N ASN A 6 -28.61 0.00 -67.53
CA ASN A 6 -27.18 -0.12 -67.26
C ASN A 6 -26.37 0.14 -68.55
N GLU A 7 -25.09 0.52 -68.42
CA GLU A 7 -23.97 -0.19 -69.07
C GLU A 7 -22.60 0.34 -68.63
N GLU A 8 -21.70 -0.61 -68.41
CA GLU A 8 -20.28 -0.56 -68.06
C GLU A 8 -19.51 -1.00 -69.31
N LEU A 9 -18.35 -0.39 -69.67
CA LEU A 9 -17.27 -1.07 -70.41
C LEU A 9 -15.99 -0.21 -70.67
N ILE A 10 -14.85 -0.75 -70.20
CA ILE A 10 -13.52 -0.93 -70.86
C ILE A 10 -12.47 0.21 -70.99
N GLN A 11 -11.23 -0.16 -70.59
CA GLN A 11 -9.92 0.49 -70.77
C GLN A 11 -9.34 0.30 -72.19
N PRO A 12 -8.20 0.94 -72.54
CA PRO A 12 -7.04 0.12 -72.88
C PRO A 12 -5.64 0.64 -72.44
N ILE A 13 -4.69 -0.29 -72.54
CA ILE A 13 -3.27 -0.35 -72.17
C ILE A 13 -2.34 0.17 -73.30
N ASN A 14 -1.10 0.59 -72.96
CA ASN A 14 0.20 0.33 -73.65
C ASN A 14 1.33 0.97 -72.80
N GLU A 15 2.27 0.28 -72.15
CA GLU A 15 3.39 -0.61 -72.56
C GLU A 15 4.66 0.08 -73.14
N ASN A 16 5.80 -0.23 -72.49
CA ASN A 16 7.21 -0.37 -72.94
C ASN A 16 8.17 0.28 -71.92
N ASP A 17 8.80 -0.41 -70.96
CA ASP A 17 9.78 -1.54 -70.98
C ASP A 17 11.27 -1.12 -71.15
N HIS A 18 12.11 -1.88 -70.45
CA HIS A 18 13.58 -1.96 -70.31
C HIS A 18 14.17 -1.29 -69.06
N GLY A 19 14.81 -1.99 -68.13
CA GLY A 19 15.14 -3.42 -68.00
C GLY A 19 15.99 -3.62 -66.74
N GLU A 20 15.67 -4.67 -65.98
CA GLU A 20 16.41 -5.21 -64.81
C GLU A 20 17.59 -6.11 -65.31
N PRO A 21 18.58 -6.57 -64.48
CA PRO A 21 18.29 -7.49 -63.37
C PRO A 21 19.23 -7.49 -62.14
N ASN A 22 18.59 -7.65 -60.97
CA ASN A 22 18.84 -8.63 -59.91
C ASN A 22 20.21 -9.33 -59.75
N GLN A 23 20.67 -9.40 -58.50
CA GLN A 23 21.08 -10.69 -57.91
C GLN A 23 20.92 -10.69 -56.38
N HIS A 24 20.15 -11.67 -55.92
CA HIS A 24 19.80 -11.98 -54.55
C HIS A 24 20.59 -13.24 -54.15
N VAL A 25 21.27 -13.23 -53.00
CA VAL A 25 21.64 -14.45 -52.28
C VAL A 25 21.50 -14.16 -50.79
N ASN A 26 20.57 -14.86 -50.15
CA ASN A 26 20.53 -15.04 -48.70
C ASN A 26 21.51 -16.15 -48.34
N GLU A 27 22.22 -16.02 -47.23
CA GLU A 27 22.56 -17.16 -46.37
C GLU A 27 22.81 -16.63 -44.96
N GLU A 28 22.10 -17.24 -44.01
CA GLU A 28 22.24 -17.04 -42.57
C GLU A 28 23.58 -17.64 -42.14
N ASP A 29 24.31 -16.94 -41.26
CA ASP A 29 25.19 -17.58 -40.28
C ASP A 29 25.30 -16.71 -39.04
N ASN A 30 25.02 -17.36 -37.92
CA ASN A 30 24.89 -16.83 -36.58
C ASN A 30 26.13 -17.24 -35.78
N GLU A 31 27.05 -16.32 -35.47
CA GLU A 31 28.05 -16.50 -34.42
C GLU A 31 28.28 -15.18 -33.66
N ASP A 32 27.52 -15.07 -32.56
CA ASP A 32 27.91 -14.77 -31.18
C ASP A 32 29.13 -13.85 -30.85
N VAL A 33 28.96 -13.15 -29.72
CA VAL A 33 29.96 -12.45 -28.88
C VAL A 33 30.47 -11.10 -29.45
N GLN A 34 30.10 -9.93 -28.92
CA GLN A 34 30.28 -9.52 -27.51
C GLN A 34 29.17 -8.58 -27.05
N ASN A 35 28.56 -8.98 -25.93
CA ASN A 35 27.91 -8.10 -24.96
C ASN A 35 28.80 -6.87 -24.69
N VAL A 36 28.48 -5.75 -25.32
CA VAL A 36 28.82 -4.46 -24.73
C VAL A 36 27.63 -4.12 -23.86
N ASP A 37 27.80 -4.44 -22.58
CA ASP A 37 27.05 -3.90 -21.45
C ASP A 37 27.09 -2.37 -21.55
N VAL A 38 26.22 -1.81 -22.38
CA VAL A 38 25.75 -0.46 -22.17
C VAL A 38 24.76 -0.63 -21.04
N SER A 39 25.32 -0.70 -19.84
CA SER A 39 24.70 -0.21 -18.62
C SER A 39 24.34 1.24 -18.93
N GLU A 40 23.24 1.42 -19.65
CA GLU A 40 22.61 2.68 -19.89
C GLU A 40 22.29 3.15 -18.49
N GLU A 41 23.12 4.09 -18.02
CA GLU A 41 23.08 4.68 -16.71
C GLU A 41 21.61 4.85 -16.35
N LEU A 42 21.14 4.01 -15.43
CA LEU A 42 19.88 4.19 -14.75
C LEU A 42 19.99 5.55 -14.07
N VAL A 43 19.59 6.62 -14.75
CA VAL A 43 19.45 7.95 -14.18
C VAL A 43 18.29 7.85 -13.19
N PHE A 44 18.58 7.38 -11.99
CA PHE A 44 17.70 7.51 -10.83
C PHE A 44 18.47 8.23 -9.73
N PRO A 45 17.86 9.25 -9.07
CA PRO A 45 16.45 9.23 -8.70
C PRO A 45 15.71 10.55 -8.99
N LEU A 46 14.57 10.49 -9.67
CA LEU A 46 13.52 11.50 -9.41
C LEU A 46 13.24 11.45 -7.90
N ASN A 47 13.55 12.52 -7.18
CA ASN A 47 13.30 12.57 -5.73
C ASN A 47 11.80 12.39 -5.49
N ILE A 48 11.41 11.20 -5.02
CA ILE A 48 10.01 10.84 -4.77
C ILE A 48 9.35 11.76 -3.74
N ASP A 49 10.14 12.44 -2.91
CA ASP A 49 9.67 13.35 -1.86
C ASP A 49 9.42 14.77 -2.40
N ASP A 50 9.90 15.08 -3.59
CA ASP A 50 9.71 16.40 -4.20
C ASP A 50 8.33 16.48 -4.89
N PRO A 51 7.43 17.39 -4.47
CA PRO A 51 6.12 17.58 -5.08
C PRO A 51 6.13 17.87 -6.58
N ARG A 52 7.26 18.32 -7.15
CA ARG A 52 7.45 18.46 -8.60
C ARG A 52 7.13 17.16 -9.34
N ASN A 53 7.41 16.02 -8.71
CA ASN A 53 7.35 14.69 -9.34
C ASN A 53 6.01 13.99 -9.12
N TRP A 54 5.00 14.67 -8.55
CA TRP A 54 3.71 14.05 -8.18
C TRP A 54 2.62 14.23 -9.23
N ASP A 55 2.96 14.75 -10.41
CA ASP A 55 2.04 14.83 -11.53
C ASP A 55 1.79 13.42 -12.10
N ASN A 56 0.53 12.99 -12.12
CA ASN A 56 0.09 11.70 -12.66
C ASN A 56 0.74 10.46 -12.02
N ILE A 57 1.03 10.50 -10.72
CA ILE A 57 1.59 9.33 -10.02
C ILE A 57 0.58 8.19 -9.89
N HIS A 58 1.11 6.96 -9.96
CA HIS A 58 0.34 5.74 -9.74
C HIS A 58 -0.12 5.59 -8.28
N GLN A 59 -1.18 4.80 -8.08
CA GLN A 59 -1.80 4.61 -6.77
C GLN A 59 -0.82 4.04 -5.72
N ASN A 60 0.08 3.13 -6.10
CA ASN A 60 1.10 2.57 -5.21
C ASN A 60 2.07 3.64 -4.67
N VAL A 61 2.50 4.58 -5.52
CA VAL A 61 3.36 5.71 -5.13
C VAL A 61 2.59 6.65 -4.20
N LYS A 62 1.32 6.91 -4.51
CA LYS A 62 0.44 7.71 -3.65
C LYS A 62 0.25 7.06 -2.28
N ASP A 63 0.01 5.76 -2.22
CA ASP A 63 -0.13 5.00 -0.97
C ASP A 63 1.17 5.06 -0.15
N PHE A 64 2.32 4.87 -0.80
CA PHE A 64 3.64 4.99 -0.17
C PHE A 64 3.88 6.39 0.42
N LEU A 65 3.57 7.45 -0.33
CA LEU A 65 3.68 8.83 0.14
C LEU A 65 2.78 9.08 1.35
N VAL A 66 1.56 8.55 1.35
CA VAL A 66 0.60 8.72 2.44
C VAL A 66 1.00 7.93 3.68
N GLU A 67 1.49 6.70 3.53
CA GLU A 67 1.97 5.88 4.66
C GLU A 67 3.14 6.56 5.39
N ARG A 68 4.09 7.11 4.64
CA ARG A 68 5.25 7.78 5.24
C ARG A 68 4.95 9.23 5.67
N GLY A 69 3.99 9.87 5.02
CA GLY A 69 3.64 11.26 5.21
C GLY A 69 4.63 12.26 4.60
N PRO A 70 4.31 13.56 4.70
CA PRO A 70 5.12 14.62 4.13
C PRO A 70 6.46 14.76 4.84
N LYS A 71 7.56 14.74 4.09
CA LYS A 71 8.88 14.94 4.63
C LYS A 71 9.18 16.44 4.77
N ARG A 72 9.61 16.84 5.96
CA ARG A 72 10.18 18.16 6.22
C ARG A 72 11.62 17.97 6.61
N ASP A 73 12.51 18.46 5.77
CA ASP A 73 13.93 18.44 6.06
C ASP A 73 14.31 19.73 6.80
N ASN A 74 14.98 19.57 7.94
CA ASN A 74 15.32 20.67 8.85
C ASN A 74 16.60 21.39 8.41
N ASP A 75 17.44 20.77 7.58
CA ASP A 75 18.75 21.29 7.17
C ASP A 75 18.73 21.98 5.80
N VAL A 76 17.54 22.22 5.26
CA VAL A 76 17.37 22.86 3.95
C VAL A 76 17.65 24.35 4.03
N ILE A 77 18.61 24.80 3.22
CA ILE A 77 18.84 26.22 2.97
C ILE A 77 17.82 26.69 1.93
N PHE A 78 16.87 27.54 2.36
CA PHE A 78 15.86 28.10 1.46
C PHE A 78 16.46 29.23 0.60
N PRO A 79 16.40 29.14 -0.74
CA PRO A 79 16.83 30.19 -1.64
C PRO A 79 16.10 31.51 -1.37
N LYS A 80 16.85 32.60 -1.45
CA LYS A 80 16.30 33.95 -1.32
C LYS A 80 15.92 34.50 -2.69
N ASP A 81 14.80 35.21 -2.74
CA ASP A 81 14.41 36.00 -3.90
C ASP A 81 15.26 37.27 -4.04
N ASN A 82 15.03 38.03 -5.11
CA ASN A 82 15.76 39.28 -5.40
C ASN A 82 15.60 40.35 -4.32
N LEU A 83 14.63 40.21 -3.41
CA LEU A 83 14.39 41.10 -2.27
C LEU A 83 14.87 40.49 -0.94
N GLY A 84 15.59 39.38 -0.98
CA GLY A 84 16.13 38.68 0.18
C GLY A 84 15.11 37.84 0.95
N ARG A 85 13.87 37.69 0.45
CA ARG A 85 12.79 36.93 1.10
C ARG A 85 12.88 35.47 0.70
N HIS A 86 12.49 34.56 1.59
CA HIS A 86 12.54 33.12 1.35
C HIS A 86 11.44 32.41 2.11
N PHE A 87 11.22 31.13 1.79
CA PHE A 87 10.44 30.26 2.66
C PHE A 87 11.15 30.10 4.01
N SER A 88 10.37 30.07 5.09
CA SER A 88 10.87 29.82 6.44
C SER A 88 10.06 28.70 7.08
N SER A 89 10.73 27.84 7.84
CA SER A 89 10.08 26.78 8.61
C SER A 89 9.03 27.31 9.61
N SER A 90 9.03 28.61 9.93
CA SER A 90 7.96 29.24 10.71
C SER A 90 6.58 29.14 10.05
N TYR A 91 6.50 29.05 8.72
CA TYR A 91 5.23 28.88 8.00
C TYR A 91 4.61 27.50 8.18
N ASN A 92 5.36 26.52 8.69
CA ASN A 92 4.80 25.22 9.07
C ASN A 92 3.86 25.34 10.27
N ILE A 93 3.94 26.42 11.05
CA ILE A 93 3.10 26.64 12.21
C ILE A 93 2.07 27.74 11.94
N GLN A 94 0.82 27.46 12.28
CA GLN A 94 -0.23 28.46 12.41
C GLN A 94 -0.30 28.93 13.87
N ASN A 95 -0.32 30.25 14.07
CA ASN A 95 -0.62 30.85 15.37
C ASN A 95 -2.08 31.28 15.40
N LEU A 96 -2.85 30.79 16.36
CA LEU A 96 -4.26 31.14 16.54
C LEU A 96 -4.38 32.39 17.45
N PRO A 97 -5.52 33.12 17.39
CA PRO A 97 -5.74 34.30 18.23
C PRO A 97 -5.70 34.03 19.73
N ASN A 98 -5.99 32.80 20.14
CA ASN A 98 -5.92 32.32 21.53
C ASN A 98 -4.49 32.01 22.01
N GLY A 99 -3.47 32.15 21.14
CA GLY A 99 -2.08 31.83 21.43
C GLY A 99 -1.69 30.37 21.17
N GLU A 100 -2.63 29.50 20.79
CA GLU A 100 -2.34 28.12 20.42
C GLU A 100 -1.58 28.04 19.08
N LYS A 101 -0.77 27.00 18.96
CA LYS A 101 0.03 26.73 17.77
C LYS A 101 -0.44 25.42 17.14
N HIS A 102 -0.76 25.48 15.85
CA HIS A 102 -1.19 24.30 15.10
C HIS A 102 -0.19 24.01 13.98
N ASP A 103 0.29 22.77 13.92
CA ASP A 103 1.23 22.35 12.87
C ASP A 103 0.49 22.05 11.57
N ARG A 104 0.87 22.74 10.49
CA ARG A 104 0.35 22.54 9.13
C ARG A 104 0.99 21.31 8.49
N LYS A 105 0.72 20.12 9.02
CA LYS A 105 1.29 18.84 8.56
C LYS A 105 1.24 18.64 7.04
N TRP A 106 0.25 19.24 6.38
CA TRP A 106 0.05 19.21 4.93
C TRP A 106 1.01 20.09 4.12
N LEU A 107 1.75 21.03 4.71
CA LEU A 107 2.60 21.97 3.98
C LEU A 107 3.94 21.34 3.62
N VAL A 108 4.27 21.37 2.32
CA VAL A 108 5.50 20.78 1.75
C VAL A 108 6.21 21.80 0.89
N TYR A 109 7.54 21.81 0.97
CA TYR A 109 8.39 22.67 0.15
C TYR A 109 9.10 21.82 -0.92
N SER A 110 9.06 22.28 -2.17
CA SER A 110 9.82 21.70 -3.28
C SER A 110 11.13 22.48 -3.43
N VAL A 111 12.24 21.84 -3.10
CA VAL A 111 13.58 22.41 -3.26
C VAL A 111 13.88 22.68 -4.72
N SER A 112 13.49 21.76 -5.61
CA SER A 112 13.76 21.91 -7.04
C SER A 112 12.96 23.05 -7.70
N LEU A 113 11.79 23.43 -7.17
CA LEU A 113 10.96 24.53 -7.69
C LEU A 113 11.13 25.85 -6.94
N ASP A 114 11.66 25.80 -5.72
CA ASP A 114 11.57 26.90 -4.74
C ASP A 114 10.12 27.39 -4.57
N LYS A 115 9.22 26.44 -4.30
CA LYS A 115 7.77 26.65 -4.16
C LYS A 115 7.19 25.78 -3.05
N VAL A 116 6.08 26.22 -2.45
CA VAL A 116 5.31 25.40 -1.51
C VAL A 116 4.06 24.78 -2.14
N PHE A 117 3.68 23.62 -1.61
CA PHE A 117 2.54 22.82 -2.04
C PHE A 117 1.73 22.37 -0.82
N CYS A 118 0.46 22.05 -1.07
CA CYS A 118 -0.37 21.33 -0.12
C CYS A 118 -0.35 19.85 -0.48
N PHE A 119 0.18 19.02 0.42
CA PHE A 119 0.32 17.57 0.24
C PHE A 119 -0.98 16.90 -0.15
N CYS A 120 -2.02 17.07 0.67
CA CYS A 120 -3.29 16.41 0.42
C CYS A 120 -3.96 16.93 -0.86
N CYS A 121 -3.95 18.26 -1.11
CA CYS A 121 -4.55 18.77 -2.34
C CYS A 121 -3.79 18.32 -3.59
N LYS A 122 -2.45 18.24 -3.53
CA LYS A 122 -1.64 17.74 -4.65
C LYS A 122 -1.95 16.28 -4.98
N LEU A 123 -2.22 15.45 -3.97
CA LEU A 123 -2.47 14.01 -4.14
C LEU A 123 -3.93 13.64 -4.42
N PHE A 124 -4.89 14.40 -3.89
CA PHE A 124 -6.31 14.01 -3.86
C PHE A 124 -7.23 14.96 -4.62
N LYS A 125 -6.78 16.17 -4.97
CA LYS A 125 -7.61 17.03 -5.79
C LYS A 125 -7.63 16.45 -7.21
N GLN A 126 -8.79 16.00 -7.63
CA GLN A 126 -9.02 15.43 -8.95
C GLN A 126 -9.75 16.47 -9.79
N ASP A 127 -9.08 17.03 -10.79
CA ASP A 127 -9.73 17.80 -11.85
C ASP A 127 -9.16 17.36 -13.20
N ARG A 128 -10.06 17.02 -14.14
CA ARG A 128 -9.66 16.69 -15.52
C ARG A 128 -9.00 17.89 -16.22
N ASN A 129 -9.27 19.10 -15.75
CA ASN A 129 -8.70 20.35 -16.24
C ASN A 129 -7.81 20.97 -15.15
N LYS A 130 -6.48 20.98 -15.36
CA LYS A 130 -5.48 21.53 -14.40
C LYS A 130 -5.75 22.98 -13.96
N THR A 131 -6.57 23.73 -14.71
CA THR A 131 -6.91 25.13 -14.44
C THR A 131 -7.68 25.38 -13.14
N GLN A 132 -8.42 24.41 -12.61
CA GLN A 132 -9.20 24.56 -11.36
C GLN A 132 -8.49 24.03 -10.10
N LEU A 133 -7.36 23.37 -10.29
CA LEU A 133 -6.62 22.70 -9.22
C LEU A 133 -6.04 23.72 -8.23
N GLY A 134 -5.72 24.94 -8.70
CA GLY A 134 -5.20 26.03 -7.88
C GLY A 134 -3.71 25.84 -7.52
N GLN A 135 -3.03 26.94 -7.20
CA GLN A 135 -1.56 26.97 -7.11
C GLN A 135 -0.98 25.94 -6.14
N LEU A 136 -1.52 25.83 -4.92
CA LEU A 136 -0.99 24.91 -3.90
C LEU A 136 -1.18 23.43 -4.25
N ALA A 137 -2.08 23.10 -5.18
CA ALA A 137 -2.33 21.72 -5.61
C ALA A 137 -1.73 21.38 -6.98
N ASN A 138 -1.28 22.37 -7.76
CA ASN A 138 -0.75 22.13 -9.12
C ASN A 138 0.68 22.63 -9.30
N ASP A 139 0.83 23.96 -9.43
CA ASP A 139 2.06 24.60 -9.91
C ASP A 139 2.98 25.08 -8.79
N GLY A 140 2.51 25.00 -7.54
CA GLY A 140 3.17 25.51 -6.35
C GLY A 140 2.95 27.02 -6.16
N PHE A 141 3.13 27.47 -4.92
CA PHE A 141 3.01 28.87 -4.53
C PHE A 141 4.37 29.46 -4.14
N LYS A 142 4.68 30.64 -4.66
CA LYS A 142 5.93 31.40 -4.40
C LYS A 142 5.66 32.89 -4.39
N ASP A 143 4.97 33.33 -3.34
CA ASP A 143 4.91 34.74 -2.97
C ASP A 143 5.12 34.83 -1.47
N TRP A 144 6.40 34.96 -1.08
CA TRP A 144 6.82 34.96 0.32
C TRP A 144 6.26 36.14 1.12
N LYS A 145 5.88 37.23 0.45
CA LYS A 145 5.22 38.37 1.10
C LYS A 145 3.80 38.02 1.56
N ASN A 146 3.07 37.26 0.74
CA ASN A 146 1.65 36.97 0.95
C ASN A 146 1.38 35.52 1.39
N ILE A 147 2.42 34.72 1.63
CA ILE A 147 2.30 33.30 1.96
C ILE A 147 1.44 33.05 3.20
N SER A 148 1.61 33.79 4.29
CA SER A 148 0.80 33.60 5.51
C SER A 148 -0.69 33.75 5.23
N VAL A 149 -1.08 34.81 4.51
CA VAL A 149 -2.47 35.05 4.13
C VAL A 149 -2.99 33.94 3.22
N ARG A 150 -2.16 33.50 2.26
CA ARG A 150 -2.53 32.44 1.32
C ARG A 150 -2.75 31.09 1.99
N LEU A 151 -1.91 30.73 2.97
CA LEU A 151 -2.03 29.47 3.71
C LEU A 151 -3.29 29.49 4.58
N THR A 152 -3.53 30.57 5.32
CA THR A 152 -4.74 30.73 6.14
C THR A 152 -6.02 30.72 5.30
N SER A 153 -6.01 31.34 4.13
CA SER A 153 -7.16 31.29 3.22
C SER A 153 -7.30 29.93 2.52
N HIS A 154 -6.25 29.11 2.49
CA HIS A 154 -6.30 27.79 1.85
C HIS A 154 -6.90 26.73 2.76
N GLU A 155 -6.47 26.69 4.01
CA GLU A 155 -6.88 25.68 4.98
C GLU A 155 -8.36 25.75 5.36
N THR A 156 -9.02 26.91 5.13
CA THR A 156 -10.46 27.10 5.34
C THR A 156 -11.33 26.69 4.15
N ARG A 157 -10.74 26.38 2.98
CA ARG A 157 -11.53 26.02 1.79
C ARG A 157 -12.03 24.59 1.87
N ASN A 158 -13.25 24.36 1.37
CA ASN A 158 -13.86 23.04 1.30
C ASN A 158 -13.04 22.03 0.48
N ASP A 159 -12.34 22.47 -0.57
CA ASP A 159 -11.49 21.58 -1.37
C ASP A 159 -10.30 21.05 -0.55
N HIS A 160 -9.68 21.91 0.26
CA HIS A 160 -8.64 21.49 1.21
C HIS A 160 -9.19 20.52 2.25
N ILE A 161 -10.32 20.85 2.88
CA ILE A 161 -10.96 20.00 3.90
C ILE A 161 -11.29 18.62 3.33
N GLY A 162 -11.87 18.54 2.12
CA GLY A 162 -12.16 17.26 1.46
C GLY A 162 -10.91 16.44 1.14
N CYS A 163 -9.83 17.10 0.71
CA CYS A 163 -8.54 16.44 0.47
C CYS A 163 -7.91 15.95 1.78
N MET A 164 -7.99 16.72 2.86
CA MET A 164 -7.54 16.32 4.20
C MET A 164 -8.28 15.07 4.68
N SER A 165 -9.61 15.05 4.57
CA SER A 165 -10.41 13.88 4.92
C SER A 165 -10.01 12.64 4.10
N SER A 166 -9.79 12.82 2.79
CA SER A 166 -9.35 11.73 1.91
C SER A 166 -7.96 11.19 2.28
N TRP A 167 -7.05 12.08 2.69
CA TRP A 167 -5.72 11.70 3.16
C TRP A 167 -5.81 10.91 4.47
N ILE A 168 -6.49 11.43 5.49
CA ILE A 168 -6.66 10.77 6.79
C ILE A 168 -7.32 9.39 6.62
N GLU A 169 -8.31 9.29 5.75
CA GLU A 169 -8.99 8.02 5.49
C GLU A 169 -8.09 6.99 4.79
N LEU A 170 -7.28 7.41 3.81
CA LEU A 170 -6.30 6.50 3.19
C LEU A 170 -5.21 6.06 4.19
N GLU A 171 -4.67 6.99 4.97
CA GLU A 171 -3.69 6.69 6.03
C GLU A 171 -4.22 5.64 7.00
N ARG A 172 -5.46 5.81 7.48
CA ARG A 172 -6.13 4.87 8.38
C ARG A 172 -6.31 3.49 7.75
N ARG A 173 -6.68 3.41 6.46
CA ARG A 173 -6.82 2.13 5.74
C ARG A 173 -5.48 1.39 5.63
N LEU A 174 -4.41 2.12 5.29
CA LEU A 174 -3.06 1.55 5.18
C LEU A 174 -2.56 1.04 6.54
N GLN A 175 -2.78 1.79 7.62
CA GLN A 175 -2.44 1.35 8.98
C GLN A 175 -3.18 0.07 9.37
N LYS A 176 -4.49 -0.03 9.09
CA LYS A 176 -5.28 -1.25 9.37
C LYS A 176 -4.74 -2.46 8.61
N ASN A 177 -4.42 -2.29 7.32
CA ASN A 177 -3.89 -3.36 6.49
C ASN A 177 -2.53 -3.85 7.00
N LYS A 178 -1.66 -2.93 7.43
CA LYS A 178 -0.37 -3.25 8.04
C LYS A 178 -0.52 -4.05 9.32
N THR A 179 -1.47 -3.69 10.18
CA THR A 179 -1.77 -4.45 11.40
C THR A 179 -2.32 -5.84 11.08
N LYS A 180 -3.21 -5.97 10.09
CA LYS A 180 -3.73 -7.28 9.65
C LYS A 180 -2.59 -8.18 9.14
N GLN A 181 -1.75 -7.68 8.24
CA GLN A 181 -0.59 -8.42 7.74
C GLN A 181 0.41 -8.78 8.84
N GLN A 182 0.65 -7.89 9.81
CA GLN A 182 1.55 -8.17 10.93
C GLN A 182 0.99 -9.28 11.83
N ARG A 183 -0.32 -9.31 12.08
CA ARG A 183 -0.98 -10.37 12.84
C ARG A 183 -0.89 -11.70 12.10
N GLU A 184 -1.18 -11.73 10.79
CA GLU A 184 -1.04 -12.93 9.94
C GLU A 184 0.38 -13.50 10.01
N ARG A 185 1.41 -12.66 9.84
CA ARG A 185 2.82 -13.10 9.96
C ARG A 185 3.16 -13.62 11.35
N THR A 186 2.66 -12.98 12.41
CA THR A 186 2.87 -13.46 13.78
C THR A 186 2.19 -14.81 14.02
N LEU A 187 1.00 -15.02 13.44
CA LEU A 187 0.29 -16.30 13.52
C LEU A 187 1.04 -17.39 12.77
N GLU A 188 1.49 -17.12 11.55
CA GLU A 188 2.31 -18.06 10.76
C GLU A 188 3.63 -18.40 11.50
N ALA A 189 4.33 -17.41 12.04
CA ALA A 189 5.56 -17.63 12.79
C ALA A 189 5.31 -18.48 14.06
N ASN A 190 4.22 -18.24 14.78
CA ASN A 190 3.86 -19.00 15.97
C ASN A 190 3.35 -20.42 15.65
N TYR A 191 2.74 -20.64 14.48
CA TYR A 191 2.24 -21.94 14.06
C TYR A 191 3.35 -22.83 13.48
N VAL A 192 4.41 -22.22 12.94
CA VAL A 192 5.57 -22.93 12.36
C VAL A 192 6.59 -23.40 13.42
N GLU A 193 6.48 -22.94 14.68
CA GLU A 193 7.25 -23.50 15.80
C GLU A 193 6.63 -24.83 16.30
N ASP A 194 6.89 -25.88 15.52
CA ASP A 194 7.27 -27.22 15.98
C ASP A 194 6.28 -28.06 16.80
N PHE A 195 5.06 -28.34 16.32
CA PHE A 195 4.27 -29.45 16.90
C PHE A 195 3.46 -30.24 15.86
N THR A 196 4.03 -31.35 15.40
CA THR A 196 3.29 -32.37 14.66
C THR A 196 2.40 -33.13 15.65
N LEU A 197 1.06 -33.04 15.50
CA LEU A 197 0.13 -33.82 16.32
C LEU A 197 0.38 -35.31 16.07
N LYS A 198 0.86 -36.03 17.08
CA LYS A 198 0.99 -37.49 16.99
C LYS A 198 -0.41 -38.13 16.92
N PRO A 199 -0.59 -39.19 16.12
CA PRO A 199 -1.84 -39.95 16.10
C PRO A 199 -2.19 -40.44 17.52
N LEU A 200 -3.50 -40.41 17.84
CA LEU A 200 -4.02 -40.89 19.12
C LEU A 200 -3.63 -42.36 19.32
N SER A 201 -2.78 -42.63 20.32
CA SER A 201 -2.48 -43.99 20.76
C SER A 201 -3.23 -44.29 22.05
N GLU A 202 -4.08 -45.31 22.04
CA GLU A 202 -4.87 -45.73 23.21
C GLU A 202 -4.03 -46.40 24.31
N THR A 203 -2.76 -46.72 24.05
CA THR A 203 -1.92 -47.54 24.93
C THR A 203 -0.88 -46.76 25.75
N CYS A 204 -0.76 -45.44 25.59
CA CYS A 204 0.28 -44.66 26.26
C CYS A 204 -0.23 -43.29 26.75
N TRP A 205 -0.16 -43.07 28.07
CA TRP A 205 -0.53 -41.81 28.73
C TRP A 205 0.20 -40.59 28.15
N GLU A 206 1.39 -40.79 27.58
CA GLU A 206 2.22 -39.75 26.97
C GLU A 206 1.56 -39.09 25.75
N SER A 207 0.83 -39.84 24.92
CA SER A 207 0.08 -39.26 23.79
C SER A 207 -1.06 -38.37 24.29
N ARG A 208 -1.78 -38.80 25.34
CA ARG A 208 -2.88 -38.01 25.93
C ARG A 208 -2.35 -36.74 26.62
N VAL A 209 -1.23 -36.84 27.33
CA VAL A 209 -0.57 -35.68 27.95
C VAL A 209 -0.15 -34.68 26.89
N GLU A 210 0.51 -35.11 25.81
CA GLU A 210 0.97 -34.19 24.76
C GLU A 210 -0.19 -33.55 23.99
N SER A 211 -1.30 -34.27 23.73
CA SER A 211 -2.50 -33.66 23.13
C SER A 211 -3.14 -32.59 24.01
N ILE A 212 -3.27 -32.85 25.32
CA ILE A 212 -3.83 -31.85 26.26
C ILE A 212 -2.87 -30.67 26.45
N LYS A 213 -1.56 -30.94 26.46
CA LYS A 213 -0.51 -29.92 26.50
C LYS A 213 -0.59 -29.00 25.30
N ALA A 214 -0.72 -29.55 24.08
CA ALA A 214 -0.91 -28.77 22.86
C ALA A 214 -2.11 -27.83 23.01
N ILE A 215 -3.30 -28.34 23.35
CA ILE A 215 -4.49 -27.50 23.50
C ILE A 215 -4.34 -26.44 24.61
N ARG A 216 -3.76 -26.81 25.77
CA ARG A 216 -3.56 -25.89 26.91
C ARG A 216 -2.66 -24.72 26.53
N TYR A 217 -1.51 -25.00 25.92
CA TYR A 217 -0.49 -23.99 25.63
C TYR A 217 -0.73 -23.28 24.29
N GLN A 218 -1.47 -23.88 23.35
CA GLN A 218 -1.84 -23.30 22.07
C GLN A 218 -3.24 -22.66 22.06
N SER A 219 -3.96 -22.65 23.18
CA SER A 219 -5.31 -22.07 23.31
C SER A 219 -5.42 -20.65 22.72
N LEU A 220 -4.43 -19.79 22.99
CA LEU A 220 -4.37 -18.43 22.44
C LEU A 220 -4.16 -18.42 20.92
N GLN A 221 -3.29 -19.30 20.40
CA GLN A 221 -3.00 -19.41 18.97
C GLN A 221 -4.20 -19.96 18.19
N ILE A 222 -4.90 -20.94 18.77
CA ILE A 222 -6.13 -21.52 18.21
C ILE A 222 -7.22 -20.45 18.15
N ARG A 223 -7.42 -19.68 19.23
CA ARG A 223 -8.40 -18.59 19.26
C ARG A 223 -8.07 -17.52 18.20
N ASP A 224 -6.81 -17.11 18.10
CA ASP A 224 -6.42 -16.08 17.14
C ASP A 224 -6.56 -16.56 15.68
N ALA A 225 -6.28 -17.84 15.40
CA ALA A 225 -6.52 -18.48 14.10
C ALA A 225 -8.02 -18.58 13.77
N LEU A 226 -8.86 -18.94 14.74
CA LEU A 226 -10.32 -18.97 14.59
C LEU A 226 -10.90 -17.57 14.35
N ALA A 227 -10.42 -16.55 15.06
CA ALA A 227 -10.81 -15.16 14.84
C ALA A 227 -10.44 -14.67 13.43
N HIS A 228 -9.26 -15.06 12.93
CA HIS A 228 -8.86 -14.74 11.55
C HIS A 228 -9.76 -15.43 10.50
N LEU A 229 -10.19 -16.66 10.77
CA LEU A 229 -11.11 -17.39 9.88
C LEU A 229 -12.47 -16.67 9.78
N VAL A 230 -13.00 -16.17 10.90
CA VAL A 230 -14.23 -15.36 10.91
C VAL A 230 -14.07 -14.05 10.12
N GLU A 231 -12.92 -13.39 10.21
CA GLU A 231 -12.64 -12.15 9.48
C GLU A 231 -12.45 -12.35 7.96
N THR A 232 -12.09 -13.56 7.54
CA THR A 232 -11.73 -13.86 6.14
C THR A 232 -12.83 -14.63 5.40
N SER A 233 -13.69 -15.32 6.14
CA SER A 233 -14.80 -16.11 5.62
C SER A 233 -16.01 -15.26 5.23
N GLU A 234 -16.47 -15.39 3.99
CA GLU A 234 -17.74 -14.82 3.51
C GLU A 234 -18.96 -15.71 3.82
N ASP A 235 -18.73 -16.96 4.26
CA ASP A 235 -19.82 -17.88 4.61
C ASP A 235 -20.34 -17.58 6.03
N PRO A 236 -21.60 -17.17 6.20
CA PRO A 236 -22.17 -16.90 7.51
C PRO A 236 -22.27 -18.16 8.39
N LYS A 237 -22.33 -19.36 7.79
CA LYS A 237 -22.44 -20.62 8.55
C LYS A 237 -21.14 -20.93 9.28
N THR A 238 -20.01 -20.93 8.58
CA THR A 238 -18.67 -21.11 9.17
C THR A 238 -18.42 -20.06 10.26
N ASN A 239 -18.81 -18.80 10.05
CA ASN A 239 -18.65 -17.75 11.05
C ASN A 239 -19.45 -18.05 12.32
N SER A 240 -20.71 -18.49 12.19
CA SER A 240 -21.53 -18.86 13.35
C SER A 240 -21.01 -20.09 14.11
N GLU A 241 -20.43 -21.06 13.39
CA GLU A 241 -19.88 -22.29 13.97
C GLU A 241 -18.59 -21.99 14.73
N VAL A 242 -17.71 -21.15 14.17
CA VAL A 242 -16.48 -20.72 14.82
C VAL A 242 -16.76 -19.87 16.06
N GLU A 243 -17.68 -18.92 15.99
CA GLU A 243 -18.09 -18.11 17.16
C GLU A 243 -18.65 -18.99 18.27
N SER A 244 -19.43 -20.03 17.92
CA SER A 244 -19.93 -21.02 18.88
C SER A 244 -18.77 -21.80 19.53
N ILE A 245 -17.79 -22.26 18.76
CA ILE A 245 -16.62 -23.00 19.26
C ILE A 245 -15.79 -22.12 20.22
N VAL A 246 -15.52 -20.86 19.85
CA VAL A 246 -14.75 -19.95 20.69
C VAL A 246 -15.50 -19.65 21.99
N THR A 247 -16.78 -19.28 21.90
CA THR A 247 -17.57 -18.83 23.04
C THR A 247 -17.92 -19.97 24.02
N TYR A 248 -18.32 -21.13 23.50
CA TYR A 248 -18.89 -22.20 24.33
C TYR A 248 -17.93 -23.36 24.61
N GLU A 249 -16.88 -23.54 23.81
CA GLU A 249 -15.90 -24.61 24.01
C GLU A 249 -14.57 -24.07 24.54
N PHE A 250 -13.95 -23.11 23.87
CA PHE A 250 -12.59 -22.66 24.23
C PHE A 250 -12.54 -21.65 25.38
N GLU A 251 -13.49 -20.73 25.48
CA GLU A 251 -13.53 -19.70 26.53
C GLU A 251 -14.43 -20.08 27.73
N ASN A 252 -15.03 -21.27 27.68
CA ASN A 252 -15.85 -21.77 28.77
C ASN A 252 -15.01 -22.11 30.00
N PHE A 253 -15.36 -21.54 31.14
CA PHE A 253 -14.69 -21.77 32.41
C PHE A 253 -14.64 -23.26 32.79
N GLU A 254 -15.71 -24.02 32.56
CA GLU A 254 -15.74 -25.46 32.87
C GLU A 254 -14.72 -26.22 32.02
N PHE A 255 -14.58 -25.86 30.75
CA PHE A 255 -13.61 -26.45 29.85
C PHE A 255 -12.17 -26.09 30.25
N LEU A 256 -11.89 -24.80 30.49
CA LEU A 256 -10.56 -24.33 30.91
C LEU A 256 -10.14 -24.95 32.25
N PHE A 257 -11.04 -24.99 33.23
CA PHE A 257 -10.80 -25.59 34.53
C PHE A 257 -10.61 -27.10 34.43
N GLY A 258 -11.45 -27.78 33.63
CA GLY A 258 -11.32 -29.19 33.32
C GLY A 258 -9.97 -29.52 32.69
N MET A 259 -9.54 -28.75 31.68
CA MET A 259 -8.25 -28.92 31.00
C MET A 259 -7.05 -28.78 31.94
N VAL A 260 -7.12 -27.86 32.91
CA VAL A 260 -6.06 -27.69 33.92
C VAL A 260 -5.98 -28.89 34.85
N ILE A 261 -7.13 -29.39 35.33
CA ILE A 261 -7.20 -30.55 36.21
C ILE A 261 -6.74 -31.81 35.49
N TRP A 262 -7.27 -32.06 34.29
CA TRP A 262 -6.93 -33.23 33.48
C TRP A 262 -5.46 -33.27 33.12
N TYR A 263 -4.86 -32.14 32.75
CA TYR A 263 -3.42 -32.07 32.51
C TYR A 263 -2.61 -32.47 33.74
N ASN A 264 -2.90 -31.89 34.90
CA ASN A 264 -2.16 -32.17 36.14
C ASN A 264 -2.30 -33.64 36.56
N LEU A 265 -3.51 -34.21 36.45
CA LEU A 265 -3.79 -35.60 36.77
C LEU A 265 -3.05 -36.54 35.81
N LEU A 266 -3.18 -36.34 34.50
CA LEU A 266 -2.53 -37.18 33.51
C LEU A 266 -1.00 -37.07 33.56
N PHE A 267 -0.48 -35.87 33.83
CA PHE A 267 0.95 -35.65 34.02
C PHE A 267 1.48 -36.43 35.24
N ALA A 268 0.75 -36.41 36.36
CA ALA A 268 1.10 -37.19 37.55
C ALA A 268 1.05 -38.70 37.27
N ILE A 269 -0.01 -39.19 36.62
CA ILE A 269 -0.15 -40.60 36.24
C ILE A 269 0.99 -41.04 35.31
N ASN A 270 1.28 -40.26 34.28
CA ASN A 270 2.36 -40.51 33.32
C ASN A 270 3.74 -40.54 34.02
N SER A 271 3.94 -39.65 35.00
CA SER A 271 5.19 -39.63 35.78
C SER A 271 5.35 -40.89 36.61
N VAL A 272 4.29 -41.37 37.26
CA VAL A 272 4.32 -42.61 38.06
C VAL A 272 4.49 -43.86 37.18
N THR A 273 3.81 -43.91 36.02
CA THR A 273 3.94 -45.04 35.07
C THR A 273 5.31 -45.15 34.42
N LYS A 274 6.12 -44.08 34.42
CA LYS A 274 7.52 -44.12 33.97
C LYS A 274 8.51 -44.52 35.05
N ILE A 275 8.10 -44.47 36.33
CA ILE A 275 8.94 -44.80 37.49
C ILE A 275 8.78 -46.28 37.88
N LEU A 276 7.60 -46.86 37.62
CA LEU A 276 7.29 -48.29 37.75
C LEU A 276 7.82 -49.09 36.55
#